data_AF-A0A6M1ZV93-F1
#
_entry.id   AF-A0A6M1ZV93-F1
#
_cell.length_a   1.000
_cell.length_b   1.000
_cell.length_c   1.000
_cell.angle_alpha   90.00
_cell.angle_beta   90.00
_cell.angle_gamma   90.00
#
_symmetry.space_group_name_H-M   'P 1'
#
loop_
_entity.id
_entity.type
_entity.pdbx_description
1 polymer ?
#
loop_
_entity_poly.entity_id
_entity_poly.type
_entity_poly.pdbx_seq_one_letter_code
_entity_poly.pdbx_strand_id
1 'polypeptide(L)'
;MNRGLIRVLFCVFIGGVTLYAYVEKQNQLTRMRLEIPSLEKEVRGFEEENRRMWYEIEQFENPVHLIELLNKPEFRHLKHPNLDEITVLYPLQFKS
;
A
#
# COMPACT_ATOMS: atom_id res chain seq x y z
N MET A 1 -19.54 -52.80 -30.55
CA MET A 1 -19.11 -51.43 -30.19
C MET A 1 -17.98 -51.01 -31.14
N ASN A 2 -18.21 -50.04 -32.03
CA ASN A 2 -17.28 -49.72 -33.11
C ASN A 2 -16.00 -49.07 -32.55
N ARG A 3 -14.83 -49.75 -32.70
CA ARG A 3 -13.51 -49.27 -32.23
C ARG A 3 -13.17 -47.83 -32.68
N GLY A 4 -13.67 -47.40 -33.84
CA GLY A 4 -13.48 -46.03 -34.33
C GLY A 4 -14.19 -44.97 -33.50
N LEU A 5 -15.43 -45.22 -33.05
CA LEU A 5 -16.19 -44.27 -32.23
C LEU A 5 -15.54 -44.04 -30.86
N ILE A 6 -14.99 -45.11 -30.26
CA ILE A 6 -14.28 -45.01 -28.97
C ILE A 6 -13.04 -44.11 -29.09
N ARG A 7 -12.28 -44.23 -30.19
CA ARG A 7 -11.09 -43.40 -30.43
C ARG A 7 -11.46 -41.92 -30.59
N VAL A 8 -12.51 -41.63 -31.36
CA VAL A 8 -12.97 -40.25 -31.56
C VAL A 8 -13.45 -39.64 -30.25
N LEU A 9 -14.24 -40.37 -29.45
CA LEU A 9 -14.68 -39.91 -28.14
C LEU A 9 -13.50 -39.63 -27.20
N PHE A 10 -12.48 -40.47 -27.22
CA PHE A 10 -11.28 -40.27 -26.41
C PHE A 10 -10.48 -39.03 -26.85
N CYS A 11 -10.34 -38.79 -28.16
CA CYS A 11 -9.71 -37.59 -28.68
C CYS A 11 -10.48 -36.32 -28.32
N VAL A 12 -11.80 -36.33 -28.46
CA VAL A 12 -12.66 -35.20 -28.08
C VAL A 12 -12.59 -34.95 -26.57
N PHE A 13 -12.57 -36.01 -25.76
CA PHE A 13 -12.44 -35.89 -24.32
C PHE A 13 -11.11 -35.28 -23.90
N ILE A 14 -9.99 -35.79 -24.44
CA ILE A 14 -8.66 -35.21 -24.16
C ILE A 14 -8.60 -33.75 -24.62
N GLY A 15 -9.09 -33.44 -25.82
CA GLY A 15 -9.14 -32.08 -26.33
C GLY A 15 -9.98 -31.16 -25.45
N GLY A 16 -11.12 -31.64 -24.95
CA GLY A 16 -11.96 -30.88 -24.02
C GLY A 16 -11.25 -30.63 -22.68
N VAL A 17 -10.59 -31.65 -22.12
CA VAL A 17 -9.85 -31.53 -20.86
C VAL A 17 -8.67 -30.55 -20.98
N THR A 18 -7.89 -30.62 -22.07
CA THR A 18 -6.76 -29.71 -22.28
C THR A 18 -7.22 -28.27 -22.47
N LEU A 19 -8.31 -28.06 -23.21
CA LEU A 19 -8.88 -26.74 -23.44
C LEU A 19 -9.46 -26.14 -22.16
N TYR A 20 -10.16 -26.95 -21.36
CA TYR A 20 -10.64 -26.54 -20.04
C TYR A 20 -9.48 -26.14 -19.11
N ALA A 21 -8.44 -26.97 -19.03
CA ALA A 21 -7.26 -26.67 -18.21
C ALA A 21 -6.54 -25.39 -18.65
N TYR A 22 -6.51 -25.12 -19.96
CA TYR A 22 -5.93 -23.90 -20.52
C TYR A 22 -6.73 -22.65 -20.11
N VAL A 23 -8.05 -22.68 -20.25
CA VAL A 23 -8.94 -21.59 -19.85
C VAL A 23 -8.85 -21.33 -18.34
N GLU A 24 -8.82 -22.39 -17.53
CA GLU A 24 -8.69 -22.25 -16.07
C GLU A 24 -7.37 -21.56 -15.68
N LYS A 25 -6.25 -21.91 -16.32
CA LYS A 25 -4.97 -21.21 -16.09
C LYS A 25 -5.05 -19.73 -16.47
N GLN A 26 -5.69 -19.40 -17.59
CA GLN A 26 -5.88 -18.00 -17.98
C GLN A 26 -6.76 -17.26 -16.97
N ASN A 27 -7.84 -17.88 -16.48
CA ASN A 27 -8.71 -17.29 -15.49
C ASN A 27 -7.98 -17.01 -14.17
N GLN A 28 -7.13 -17.92 -13.72
CA GLN A 28 -6.32 -17.71 -12.51
C GLN A 28 -5.37 -16.52 -12.66
N LEU A 29 -4.67 -16.41 -13.79
CA LEU A 29 -3.80 -15.26 -14.08
C LEU A 29 -4.60 -13.95 -14.12
N THR A 30 -5.79 -13.96 -14.72
CA THR A 30 -6.66 -12.79 -14.77
C THR A 30 -7.14 -12.37 -13.38
N ARG A 31 -7.52 -13.32 -12.52
CA ARG A 31 -7.92 -13.04 -11.14
C ARG A 31 -6.80 -12.36 -10.35
N MET A 32 -5.59 -12.90 -10.40
CA MET A 32 -4.42 -12.28 -9.74
C MET A 32 -4.16 -10.87 -10.27
N ARG A 33 -4.28 -10.66 -11.59
CA ARG A 33 -4.10 -9.33 -12.20
C ARG A 33 -5.17 -8.32 -11.80
N LEU A 34 -6.36 -8.77 -11.41
CA LEU A 34 -7.42 -7.89 -10.91
C LEU A 34 -7.17 -7.43 -9.47
N GLU A 35 -6.43 -8.20 -8.68
CA GLU A 35 -6.09 -7.85 -7.29
C GLU A 35 -4.96 -6.81 -7.20
N ILE A 36 -4.07 -6.78 -8.19
CA ILE A 36 -2.97 -5.79 -8.29
C ILE A 36 -3.48 -4.34 -8.28
N PRO A 37 -4.42 -3.90 -9.15
CA PRO A 37 -4.88 -2.52 -9.17
C PRO A 37 -5.67 -2.12 -7.92
N SER A 38 -6.34 -3.05 -7.23
CA SER A 38 -6.95 -2.75 -5.93
C SER A 38 -5.90 -2.44 -4.88
N LEU A 39 -4.83 -3.24 -4.81
CA LEU A 39 -3.74 -3.03 -3.87
C LEU A 39 -2.98 -1.74 -4.18
N GLU A 40 -2.76 -1.44 -5.46
CA GLU A 40 -2.10 -0.21 -5.91
C GLU A 40 -2.92 1.06 -5.58
N LYS A 41 -4.25 0.96 -5.55
CA LYS A 41 -5.12 2.07 -5.08
C LYS A 41 -5.00 2.27 -3.58
N GLU A 42 -4.97 1.18 -2.82
CA GLU A 42 -4.85 1.24 -1.37
C GLU A 42 -3.50 1.83 -0.94
N VAL A 43 -2.40 1.38 -1.55
CA VAL A 43 -1.06 1.95 -1.32
C VAL A 43 -1.02 3.44 -1.66
N ARG A 44 -1.58 3.84 -2.81
CA ARG A 44 -1.67 5.27 -3.17
C ARG A 44 -2.49 6.08 -2.17
N GLY A 45 -3.58 5.53 -1.65
CA GLY A 45 -4.37 6.15 -0.59
C GLY A 45 -3.53 6.41 0.66
N PHE A 46 -2.76 5.42 1.12
CA PHE A 46 -1.87 5.58 2.26
C PHE A 46 -0.73 6.59 2.00
N GLU A 47 -0.16 6.62 0.80
CA GLU A 47 0.87 7.60 0.44
C GLU A 47 0.33 9.04 0.43
N GLU A 48 -0.89 9.24 -0.08
CA GLU A 48 -1.57 10.54 -0.06
C GLU A 48 -1.88 10.98 1.37
N GLU A 49 -2.35 10.07 2.23
CA GLU A 49 -2.63 10.36 3.63
C GLU A 49 -1.36 10.68 4.40
N ASN A 50 -0.28 9.91 4.22
CA ASN A 50 1.03 10.22 4.78
C ASN A 50 1.54 11.58 4.32
N ARG A 51 1.41 11.89 3.03
CA ARG A 51 1.81 13.19 2.48
C ARG A 51 1.01 14.32 3.14
N ARG A 52 -0.30 14.15 3.29
CA ARG A 52 -1.16 15.12 3.99
C ARG A 52 -0.73 15.29 5.44
N MET A 53 -0.50 14.20 6.17
CA MET A 53 -0.02 14.26 7.55
C MET A 53 1.33 14.97 7.65
N TRP A 54 2.26 14.69 6.73
CA TRP A 54 3.54 15.40 6.66
C TRP A 54 3.36 16.91 6.44
N TYR A 55 2.46 17.31 5.55
CA TYR A 55 2.14 18.73 5.37
C TYR A 55 1.53 19.36 6.62
N GLU A 56 0.63 18.65 7.31
CA GLU A 56 0.04 19.13 8.56
C GLU A 56 1.11 19.26 9.66
N ILE A 57 2.01 18.28 9.79
CA ILE A 57 3.16 18.33 10.71
C ILE A 57 4.04 19.53 10.37
N GLU A 58 4.43 19.70 9.10
CA GLU A 58 5.29 20.80 8.67
C GLU A 58 4.64 22.17 8.92
N GLN A 59 3.32 22.27 8.77
CA GLN A 59 2.59 23.48 9.10
C GLN A 59 2.56 23.76 10.61
N PHE A 60 2.38 22.73 11.45
CA PHE A 60 2.46 22.85 12.90
C PHE A 60 3.87 23.18 13.40
N GLU A 61 4.88 22.57 12.80
CA GLU A 61 6.30 22.77 13.12
C GLU A 61 6.89 24.01 12.47
N ASN A 62 6.12 24.74 11.64
CA ASN A 62 6.58 25.97 11.03
C ASN A 62 7.00 26.96 12.13
N PRO A 63 8.27 27.40 12.16
CA PRO A 63 8.79 28.24 13.23
C PRO A 63 8.02 29.55 13.39
N VAL A 64 7.46 30.09 12.31
CA VAL A 64 6.61 31.29 12.36
C VAL A 64 5.33 31.00 13.13
N HIS A 65 4.68 29.87 12.87
CA HIS A 65 3.47 29.44 13.56
C HIS A 65 3.73 29.15 15.05
N LEU A 66 4.85 28.51 15.37
CA LEU A 66 5.27 28.23 16.74
C LEU A 66 5.55 29.52 17.53
N ILE A 67 6.17 30.53 16.90
CA ILE A 67 6.39 31.85 17.51
C ILE A 67 5.05 32.58 17.73
N GLU A 68 4.11 32.49 16.80
CA GLU A 68 2.76 33.05 16.97
C GLU A 68 2.00 32.39 18.14
N LEU A 69 2.10 31.07 18.29
CA LEU A 69 1.50 30.34 19.43
C LEU A 69 2.13 30.77 20.75
N LEU A 70 3.45 30.96 20.81
CA LEU A 70 4.16 31.41 22.00
C LEU A 70 3.70 32.79 22.49
N ASN A 71 3.23 33.64 21.57
CA ASN A 71 2.71 34.97 21.88
C ASN A 71 1.27 34.98 22.42
N LYS A 72 0.53 33.87 22.30
CA LYS A 72 -0.82 33.76 22.86
C LYS A 72 -0.75 33.62 24.39
N PRO A 73 -1.69 34.25 25.13
CA PRO A 73 -1.67 34.26 26.59
C PRO A 73 -1.78 32.85 27.20
N GLU A 74 -2.40 31.91 26.47
CA GLU A 74 -2.57 30.51 26.86
C GLU A 74 -1.23 29.76 27.01
N PHE A 75 -0.20 30.14 26.24
CA PHE A 75 1.10 29.45 26.21
C PHE A 75 2.20 30.19 26.98
N ARG A 76 1.90 31.34 27.61
CA ARG A 76 2.87 32.13 28.39
C ARG A 76 3.52 31.42 29.58
N HIS A 77 2.93 30.32 30.02
CA HIS A 77 3.46 29.51 31.13
C HIS A 77 4.56 28.54 30.69
N LEU A 78 4.74 28.32 29.38
CA LEU A 78 5.80 27.47 28.84
C LEU A 78 7.14 28.20 28.92
N LYS A 79 8.08 27.62 29.66
CA LYS A 79 9.47 28.10 29.72
C LYS A 79 10.24 27.51 28.54
N HIS A 80 11.19 28.28 28.00
CA HIS A 80 12.12 27.73 27.01
C HIS A 80 12.99 26.66 27.70
N PRO A 81 13.10 25.45 27.13
CA PRO A 81 13.96 24.42 27.68
C PRO A 81 15.42 24.86 27.59
N ASN A 82 16.21 24.53 28.61
CA ASN A 82 17.65 24.71 28.55
C ASN A 82 18.26 23.68 27.60
N LEU A 83 19.37 24.02 26.94
CA LEU A 83 20.03 23.13 25.95
C LEU A 83 20.35 21.74 26.53
N ASP A 84 20.58 21.65 27.83
CA ASP A 84 20.91 20.42 28.55
C ASP A 84 19.70 19.46 28.71
N GLU A 85 18.48 19.93 28.45
CA GLU A 85 17.24 19.14 28.52
C GLU A 85 16.80 18.59 27.15
N ILE A 86 17.49 18.96 26.06
CA ILE A 86 17.11 18.58 24.69
C ILE A 86 17.74 17.23 24.33
N THR A 87 16.93 16.19 24.22
CA THR A 87 17.35 14.87 23.71
C THR A 87 16.96 14.74 22.24
N VAL A 88 17.93 14.78 21.33
CA VAL A 88 17.71 14.57 19.89
C VAL A 88 17.68 13.08 19.58
N LEU A 89 16.54 12.59 19.08
CA LEU A 89 16.39 11.20 18.63
C LEU A 89 16.67 11.12 17.13
N TYR A 90 17.68 10.34 16.74
CA TYR A 90 17.95 10.05 15.33
C TYR A 90 17.08 8.89 14.85
N PRO A 91 16.50 8.95 13.63
CA PRO A 91 15.68 7.86 13.11
C PRO A 91 16.54 6.61 12.86
N LEU A 92 16.04 5.47 13.36
CA LEU A 92 16.65 4.14 13.17
C LEU A 92 16.70 3.81 11.67
N GLN A 93 17.91 3.72 11.13
CA GLN A 93 18.14 3.16 9.79
C GLN A 93 17.77 1.68 9.81
N PHE A 94 16.58 1.34 9.32
CA PHE A 94 16.21 -0.05 9.04
C PHE A 94 17.11 -0.57 7.90
N LYS A 95 18.12 -1.35 8.29
CA LYS A 95 18.99 -2.09 7.37
C LYS A 95 18.24 -3.34 6.90
N SER A 96 17.90 -3.36 5.60
CA SER A 96 17.43 -4.55 4.88
C SER A 96 18.53 -5.60 4.75
#